data_AF-A0A968DX67-F1
#
_entry.id   AF-A0A968DX67-F1
#
_cell.length_a   1.000
_cell.length_b   1.000
_cell.length_c   1.000
_cell.angle_alpha   90.00
_cell.angle_beta   90.00
_cell.angle_gamma   90.00
#
_symmetry.space_group_name_H-M   'P 1'
#
loop_
_entity.id
_entity.type
_entity.pdbx_description
1 polymer ?
#
loop_
_entity_poly.entity_id
_entity_poly.type
_entity_poly.pdbx_seq_one_letter_code
_entity_poly.pdbx_strand_id
1 'polypeptide(L)' 'LNVWTPVTTQDEQLPVLVYFYGGGLMAGSGCEPRYDGESMARKGIVAVTVNYRL' A
#
# COMPACT_ATOMS: atom_id res chain seq x y z
N LEU A 1 -1.76 6.57 -6.74
CA LEU A 1 -1.25 5.86 -5.54
C LEU A 1 -2.41 5.72 -4.57
N ASN A 2 -2.38 4.72 -3.70
CA ASN A 2 -3.39 4.48 -2.68
C ASN A 2 -2.69 4.37 -1.32
N VAL A 3 -3.36 4.78 -0.24
CA VAL A 3 -2.82 4.78 1.13
C VAL A 3 -3.82 4.12 2.07
N TRP A 4 -3.36 3.14 2.85
CA TRP A 4 -4.09 2.50 3.94
C TRP A 4 -3.37 2.78 5.24
N THR A 5 -4.09 3.31 6.22
CA THR A 5 -3.56 3.65 7.53
C THR A 5 -4.36 2.92 8.61
N PRO A 6 -3.72 2.49 9.70
CA PRO A 6 -4.45 2.06 10.88
C PRO A 6 -5.32 3.20 11.41
N VAL A 7 -6.42 2.85 12.07
CA VAL A 7 -7.19 3.81 12.86
C VAL A 7 -6.47 3.96 14.20
N THR A 8 -5.63 4.99 14.32
CA THR A 8 -4.97 5.37 15.59
C THR A 8 -5.39 6.78 16.00
N THR A 9 -5.43 7.02 17.31
CA THR A 9 -5.75 8.33 17.92
C THR A 9 -4.53 9.11 18.39
N GLN A 10 -3.32 8.54 18.24
CA GLN A 10 -2.06 9.13 18.69
C GLN A 10 -1.16 9.42 17.49
N ASP A 11 -0.40 10.52 17.55
CA ASP A 11 0.65 10.91 16.58
C ASP A 11 1.89 10.01 16.73
N GLU A 12 1.70 8.69 16.60
CA GLU A 12 2.79 7.73 16.59
C GLU A 12 3.44 7.66 15.20
N GLN A 13 4.78 7.57 15.18
CA GLN A 13 5.51 7.32 13.94
C GLN A 13 5.38 5.84 13.56
N LEU A 14 4.53 5.56 12.57
CA LEU A 14 4.27 4.22 12.09
C LEU A 14 5.24 3.81 10.95
N PRO A 15 5.62 2.52 10.86
CA PRO A 15 6.36 2.02 9.72
C PRO A 15 5.55 2.14 8.43
N VAL A 16 6.22 2.53 7.34
CA VAL A 16 5.61 2.72 6.02
C VAL A 16 6.10 1.65 5.04
N LEU A 17 5.17 0.87 4.50
CA LEU A 17 5.41 -0.08 3.42
C LEU A 17 5.01 0.54 2.08
N VAL A 18 5.96 0.70 1.17
CA VAL A 18 5.69 1.16 -0.19
C VAL A 18 5.81 -0.01 -1.15
N TYR A 19 4.72 -0.34 -1.83
CA TYR A 19 4.62 -1.48 -2.73
C TYR A 19 4.49 -1.05 -4.20
N PHE A 20 5.35 -1.62 -5.04
CA PHE A 20 5.32 -1.52 -6.50
C PHE A 20 4.86 -2.86 -7.07
N TYR A 21 3.78 -2.86 -7.84
CA TYR A 21 3.28 -4.08 -8.46
C TYR A 21 4.24 -4.62 -9.53
N GLY A 22 4.17 -5.92 -9.75
CA GLY A 22 4.95 -6.62 -10.78
C GLY A 22 4.38 -6.44 -12.18
N GLY A 23 4.36 -7.52 -12.98
CA GLY A 23 3.80 -7.49 -14.34
C GLY A 23 4.79 -7.10 -15.44
N GLY A 24 6.08 -7.26 -15.16
CA GLY A 24 7.14 -7.24 -16.19
C GLY A 24 7.29 -5.92 -16.92
N LEU A 25 6.87 -4.79 -16.31
CA LEU A 25 6.82 -3.47 -16.93
C LEU A 25 5.89 -3.37 -18.16
N MET A 26 4.96 -4.32 -18.32
CA MET A 26 4.01 -4.33 -19.45
C MET A 26 2.55 -4.34 -19.01
N ALA A 27 2.28 -4.78 -17.78
CA ALA A 27 0.94 -4.89 -17.23
C ALA A 27 0.95 -4.65 -15.72
N GLY A 28 -0.21 -4.31 -15.17
CA GLY A 28 -0.44 -4.25 -13.73
C GLY A 28 -1.05 -2.93 -13.27
N SER A 29 -1.63 -2.95 -12.07
CA SER A 29 -2.17 -1.78 -11.42
C SER A 29 -2.12 -1.90 -9.90
N GLY A 30 -1.92 -0.77 -9.22
CA GLY A 30 -1.97 -0.66 -7.77
C GLY A 30 -3.38 -0.77 -7.17
N CYS A 31 -4.43 -0.90 -8.00
CA CYS A 31 -5.79 -1.18 -7.54
C CYS A 31 -6.16 -2.68 -7.57
N GLU A 32 -5.23 -3.56 -7.96
CA GLU A 32 -5.53 -4.99 -7.97
C GLU A 32 -5.82 -5.49 -6.54
N PRO A 33 -6.89 -6.29 -6.33
CA PRO A 33 -7.31 -6.72 -4.99
C PRO A 33 -6.22 -7.45 -4.19
N ARG A 34 -5.26 -8.11 -4.88
CA ARG A 34 -4.12 -8.77 -4.24
C ARG A 34 -3.12 -7.82 -3.57
N TYR A 35 -3.22 -6.52 -3.83
CA TYR A 35 -2.35 -5.48 -3.26
C TYR A 35 -3.07 -4.61 -2.23
N ASP A 36 -4.28 -4.97 -1.81
CA ASP A 36 -5.00 -4.25 -0.78
C ASP A 36 -4.17 -4.15 0.52
N GLY A 37 -4.02 -2.93 1.02
CA GLY A 37 -3.22 -2.61 2.20
C GLY A 37 -3.92 -2.86 3.55
N GLU A 38 -5.19 -3.27 3.58
CA GLU A 38 -5.98 -3.43 4.81
C GLU A 38 -5.32 -4.37 5.83
N SER A 39 -4.82 -5.53 5.38
CA SER A 39 -4.16 -6.50 6.25
C SER A 39 -2.90 -5.93 6.92
N MET A 40 -2.20 -5.01 6.24
CA MET A 40 -1.02 -4.33 6.78
C MET A 40 -1.42 -3.19 7.72
N ALA A 41 -2.44 -2.40 7.37
CA ALA A 41 -3.00 -1.38 8.23
C ALA A 41 -3.50 -1.95 9.57
N ARG A 42 -4.12 -3.14 9.56
CA ARG A 42 -4.53 -3.84 10.80
C ARG A 42 -3.36 -4.26 11.69
N LYS A 43 -2.14 -4.34 11.15
CA LYS A 43 -0.90 -4.64 11.89
C LYS A 43 -0.11 -3.40 12.32
N GLY A 44 -0.69 -2.20 12.17
CA GLY A 44 -0.01 -0.95 12.53
C GLY A 44 0.96 -0.44 11.45
N ILE A 45 0.87 -0.92 10.22
CA ILE A 45 1.74 -0.50 9.11
C ILE A 45 0.95 0.40 8.16
N VAL A 46 1.49 1.57 7.82
CA VAL A 46 0.95 2.39 6.73
C VAL A 46 1.34 1.73 5.42
N ALA A 47 0.38 1.23 4.66
CA ALA A 47 0.61 0.62 3.36
C ALA A 47 0.34 1.63 2.24
N VAL A 48 1.23 1.69 1.25
CA VAL A 48 1.12 2.56 0.08
C VAL A 48 1.34 1.72 -1.17
N THR A 49 0.38 1.72 -2.09
CA THR A 49 0.55 1.11 -3.42
C THR A 49 0.71 2.18 -4.48
N VAL A 50 1.67 2.03 -5.37
CA VAL A 50 2.04 3.06 -6.35
C VAL A 50 1.81 2.57 -7.78
N ASN A 51 1.14 3.42 -8.58
CA ASN A 51 1.11 3.25 -10.03
C ASN A 51 2.34 3.88 -10.66
N TYR A 52 2.92 3.18 -11.61
CA TYR A 52 3.99 3.64 -12.46
C TYR A 52 3.63 3.38 -13.93
N ARG A 53 4.27 4.12 -14.85
CA ARG A 53 3.99 3.97 -16.28
C ARG A 53 4.40 2.58 -16.75
N LEU A 54 3.55 2.00 -17.58
CA LEU A 54 3.80 0.82 -18.40
C LEU A 54 4.10 1.28 -19.83
#